data_AF-A0A3M6GKJ5-F1
#
_entry.id   AF-A0A3M6GKJ5-F1
#
_cell.length_a   1.000
_cell.length_b   1.000
_cell.length_c   1.000
_cell.angle_alpha   90.00
_cell.angle_beta   90.00
_cell.angle_gamma   90.00
#
_symmetry.space_group_name_H-M   'P 1'
#
loop_
_entity.id
_entity.type
_entity.pdbx_description
1 polymer ?
#
loop_
_entity_poly.entity_id
_entity_poly.type
_entity_poly.pdbx_seq_one_letter_code
_entity_poly.pdbx_strand_id
1 'polypeptide(L)' 'MARLLDSLEKQGLVQRQAVVEDRRAKKILLSDTALPLIEKIETIANVLRIELFEGVSEEDLRVSMRVHSQILANLERS' A
#
# COMPACT_ATOMS: atom_id res chain seq x y z
N MET A 1 -0.85 -10.83 -10.25
CA MET A 1 0.24 -10.20 -9.46
C MET A 1 1.60 -10.28 -10.16
N ALA A 2 2.03 -11.45 -10.66
CA ALA A 2 3.35 -11.62 -11.32
C ALA A 2 3.66 -10.56 -12.41
N ARG A 3 2.74 -10.34 -13.36
CA ARG A 3 2.94 -9.38 -14.47
C ARG A 3 3.14 -7.93 -14.02
N LEU A 4 2.46 -7.50 -12.95
CA LEU A 4 2.62 -6.16 -12.40
C LEU A 4 4.02 -6.02 -11.78
N LEU A 5 4.41 -6.99 -10.96
CA LEU A 5 5.73 -7.01 -10.37
C LEU A 5 6.83 -7.10 -11.44
N ASP A 6 6.61 -7.80 -12.56
CA ASP A 6 7.59 -7.90 -13.64
C ASP A 6 7.77 -6.53 -14.31
N SER A 7 6.69 -5.78 -14.49
CA SER A 7 6.72 -4.42 -15.01
C SER A 7 7.43 -3.45 -14.07
N LEU A 8 7.14 -3.52 -12.77
CA LEU A 8 7.78 -2.67 -11.76
C LEU A 8 9.28 -2.97 -11.64
N GLU A 9 9.68 -4.23 -11.73
CA GLU A 9 11.09 -4.62 -11.74
C GLU A 9 11.81 -4.15 -13.01
N LYS A 10 11.18 -4.26 -14.19
CA LYS A 10 11.70 -3.71 -15.45
C LYS A 10 11.87 -2.18 -15.44
N GLN A 11 11.00 -1.48 -14.71
CA GLN A 11 11.11 -0.04 -14.50
C GLN A 11 12.14 0.32 -13.41
N GLY A 12 12.76 -0.68 -12.79
CA GLY A 12 13.75 -0.50 -11.72
C GLY A 12 13.14 -0.07 -10.39
N LEU A 13 11.81 -0.09 -10.24
CA LEU A 13 11.11 0.41 -9.05
C LEU A 13 11.08 -0.60 -7.90
N VAL A 14 11.21 -1.89 -8.21
CA VAL A 14 11.29 -2.96 -7.21
C VAL A 14 12.39 -3.95 -7.56
N GLN A 15 12.87 -4.67 -6.54
CA GLN A 15 13.84 -5.77 -6.66
C GLN A 15 13.28 -7.04 -6.04
N ARG A 16 13.58 -8.19 -6.66
CA ARG A 16 13.20 -9.51 -6.11
C ARG A 16 14.40 -10.25 -5.53
N GLN A 17 14.47 -10.33 -4.21
CA GLN A 17 15.53 -11.06 -3.51
C GLN A 17 15.06 -12.46 -3.12
N ALA A 18 15.87 -13.48 -3.42
CA ALA A 18 15.60 -14.83 -2.93
C ALA A 18 15.74 -14.88 -1.41
N VAL A 19 14.87 -15.64 -0.76
CA VAL A 19 14.95 -15.87 0.69
C VAL A 19 15.96 -17.00 0.92
N VAL A 20 16.83 -16.84 1.93
CA VAL A 20 17.94 -17.78 2.20
C VAL A 20 17.38 -19.15 2.61
N GLU A 21 16.26 -19.14 3.33
CA GLU A 21 15.58 -20.30 3.89
C GLU A 21 14.67 -21.04 2.89
N ASP A 22 14.12 -20.34 1.87
CA ASP A 22 13.37 -20.96 0.76
C ASP A 22 13.59 -20.16 -0.53
N ARG A 23 14.37 -20.73 -1.46
CA ARG A 23 14.69 -20.11 -2.75
C ARG A 23 13.49 -19.94 -3.69
N ARG A 24 12.36 -20.62 -3.40
CA ARG A 24 11.10 -20.45 -4.13
C ARG A 24 10.35 -19.20 -3.68
N ALA A 25 10.63 -18.70 -2.48
CA ALA A 25 10.11 -17.44 -1.99
C ALA A 25 11.01 -16.27 -2.43
N LYS A 26 10.37 -15.18 -2.87
CA LYS A 26 11.04 -13.94 -3.27
C LYS A 26 10.48 -12.79 -2.43
N LYS A 27 11.35 -12.06 -1.73
CA LYS A 27 11.01 -10.77 -1.12
C LYS A 27 11.02 -9.70 -2.20
N ILE A 28 9.95 -8.89 -2.23
CA ILE A 28 9.87 -7.71 -3.09
C ILE A 28 10.30 -6.52 -2.25
N LEU A 29 11.34 -5.82 -2.67
CA LEU A 29 11.80 -4.58 -2.03
C LEU A 29 11.60 -3.42 -2.99
N LEU A 30 11.25 -2.24 -2.46
CA LEU A 30 11.33 -1.01 -3.24
C LEU A 30 12.80 -0.67 -3.49
N SER A 31 13.09 -0.22 -4.71
CA SER A 31 14.40 0.34 -5.05
C SER A 31 14.48 1.80 -4.60
N ASP A 32 15.68 2.30 -4.35
CA ASP A 32 15.90 3.73 -4.05
C ASP A 32 15.41 4.65 -5.18
N THR A 33 15.46 4.17 -6.42
CA THR A 33 14.95 4.86 -7.61
C THR A 33 13.42 5.03 -7.61
N ALA A 34 12.69 4.27 -6.79
CA ALA A 34 11.25 4.40 -6.65
C ALA A 34 10.85 5.54 -5.71
N LEU A 35 11.74 6.00 -4.82
CA LEU A 35 11.43 7.01 -3.80
C LEU A 35 10.80 8.28 -4.40
N PRO A 36 11.34 8.89 -5.48
CA PRO A 36 10.73 10.08 -6.06
C PRO A 36 9.33 9.84 -6.65
N LEU A 37 9.02 8.62 -7.07
CA LEU A 37 7.69 8.26 -7.56
C LEU A 37 6.72 8.05 -6.39
N ILE A 38 7.18 7.41 -5.31
CA ILE A 38 6.39 7.22 -4.09
C ILE A 38 6.01 8.57 -3.48
N GLU A 39 6.94 9.51 -3.36
CA GLU A 39 6.66 10.86 -2.85
C GLU A 39 5.57 11.59 -3.67
N LYS A 40 5.60 11.44 -5.00
CA LYS A 40 4.56 12.01 -5.88
C LYS A 40 3.20 11.35 -5.64
N ILE A 41 3.16 10.03 -5.50
CA ILE A 41 1.93 9.29 -5.22
C ILE A 41 1.36 9.71 -3.86
N GLU A 42 2.20 9.81 -2.83
CA GLU A 42 1.80 10.24 -1.50
C GLU A 42 1.27 11.67 -1.50
N THR A 43 1.93 12.59 -2.23
CA THR A 43 1.48 13.98 -2.36
C THR A 43 0.08 14.04 -2.96
N ILE A 44 -0.16 13.36 -4.08
CA ILE A 44 -1.47 13.33 -4.75
C ILE A 44 -2.52 12.69 -3.83
N ALA A 45 -2.18 11.58 -3.18
CA ALA A 45 -3.09 10.89 -2.27
C ALA A 45 -3.44 11.75 -1.06
N ASN A 46 -2.50 12.54 -0.53
CA ASN A 46 -2.73 13.45 0.59
C ASN A 46 -3.70 14.56 0.21
N VAL A 47 -3.49 15.21 -0.93
CA VAL A 47 -4.40 16.25 -1.43
C VAL A 47 -5.81 15.68 -1.59
N LEU A 48 -5.93 14.52 -2.26
CA LEU A 48 -7.22 13.88 -2.46
C LEU A 48 -7.91 13.50 -1.13
N ARG A 49 -7.16 13.01 -0.13
CA ARG A 49 -7.75 12.69 1.19
C ARG A 49 -8.29 13.93 1.87
N ILE A 50 -7.60 15.07 1.77
CA ILE A 50 -8.07 16.33 2.36
C ILE A 50 -9.39 16.75 1.70
N GLU A 51 -9.44 16.75 0.37
CA GLU A 51 -10.64 17.10 -0.40
C GLU A 51 -11.82 16.17 -0.10
N LEU A 52 -11.58 14.85 -0.07
CA LEU A 52 -12.64 13.86 0.15
C LEU A 52 -13.24 13.90 1.56
N PHE A 53 -12.48 14.34 2.55
CA PHE A 53 -12.93 14.39 3.94
C PHE A 53 -13.27 15.80 4.43
N GLU A 54 -13.31 16.79 3.53
CA GLU A 54 -13.76 18.14 3.87
C GLU A 54 -15.18 18.09 4.48
N GLY A 55 -15.35 18.72 5.64
CA GLY A 55 -16.63 18.75 6.37
C GLY A 55 -16.95 17.49 7.18
N VAL A 56 -16.10 16.45 7.15
CA VAL A 56 -16.23 15.28 8.03
C VAL A 56 -15.48 15.53 9.33
N SER A 57 -16.13 15.33 10.48
CA SER A 57 -15.47 15.47 11.77
C SER A 57 -14.44 14.36 12.01
N GLU A 58 -13.39 14.67 12.77
CA GLU A 58 -12.38 13.66 13.16
C GLU A 58 -13.01 12.52 13.98
N GLU A 59 -14.04 12.82 14.77
CA GLU A 59 -14.78 11.81 15.53
C GLU A 59 -15.50 10.83 14.61
N ASP A 60 -16.21 11.33 13.59
CA ASP A 60 -16.93 10.49 12.62
C ASP A 60 -15.95 9.62 11.81
N LEU A 61 -14.80 10.18 11.40
CA LEU A 61 -13.74 9.41 10.75
C LEU A 61 -13.24 8.28 11.64
N ARG A 62 -12.99 8.55 12.92
CA ARG A 62 -12.53 7.54 13.89
C ARG A 62 -13.58 6.45 14.10
N VAL A 63 -14.86 6.81 14.20
CA VAL A 63 -15.95 5.84 14.31
C VAL A 63 -16.03 4.97 13.06
N SER A 64 -15.99 5.58 11.88
CA SER A 64 -16.02 4.88 10.59
C SER A 64 -14.86 3.88 10.48
N MET A 65 -13.62 4.32 10.77
CA MET A 65 -12.45 3.44 10.75
C MET A 65 -12.60 2.24 11.68
N ARG A 66 -13.07 2.46 12.92
CA ARG A 66 -13.31 1.40 13.89
C ARG A 66 -14.33 0.37 13.40
N VAL A 67 -15.42 0.82 12.77
CA VAL A 67 -16.45 -0.07 12.21
C VAL A 67 -15.88 -0.90 11.06
N HIS A 68 -15.15 -0.28 10.13
CA HIS A 68 -14.52 -1.00 9.01
C HIS A 68 -13.51 -2.04 9.48
N SER A 69 -12.68 -1.71 10.48
CA SER A 69 -11.75 -2.67 11.09
C SER A 69 -12.47 -3.86 11.72
N GLN A 70 -13.61 -3.64 12.38
CA GLN A 70 -14.39 -4.73 12.97
C GLN A 70 -15.02 -5.64 11.90
N ILE A 71 -15.50 -5.06 10.79
CA ILE A 71 -16.03 -5.82 9.65
C ILE A 71 -14.92 -6.70 9.07
N LEU A 72 -13.73 -6.16 8.85
CA LEU A 72 -12.58 -6.93 8.34
C LEU A 72 -12.21 -8.08 9.28
N ALA A 73 -12.14 -7.82 10.59
CA ALA A 73 -11.88 -8.85 11.59
C ALA A 73 -12.97 -9.94 11.67
N ASN A 74 -14.19 -9.65 11.24
CA ASN A 74 -15.23 -10.67 11.14
C ASN A 74 -15.06 -11.53 9.89
N LEU A 75 -14.66 -10.93 8.77
CA LEU A 75 -14.39 -11.64 7.52
C LEU A 75 -13.22 -12.62 7.65
N GLU A 76 -12.14 -12.22 8.32
CA GLU A 76 -10.97 -13.08 8.54
C GLU A 76 -11.24 -14.27 9.48
N ARG A 77 -12.32 -14.23 10.25
CA ARG A 77 -12.76 -15.33 11.13
C ARG A 77 -13.66 -16.35 10.44
N SER A 78 -14.18 -16.03 9.25
CA SER A 78 -15.03 -16.91 8.45
C SER A 78 -14.21 -17.78 7.51
#